data_AF-A0A9D0X7P5-F1
#
_entry.id   AF-A0A9D0X7P5-F1
#
_cell.length_a   1.000
_cell.length_b   1.000
_cell.length_c   1.000
_cell.angle_alpha   90.00
_cell.angle_beta   90.00
_cell.angle_gamma   90.00
#
_symmetry.space_group_name_H-M   'P 1'
#
loop_
_entity.id
_entity.type
_entity.pdbx_description
1 polymer ?
#
loop_
_entity_poly.entity_id
_entity_poly.type
_entity_poly.pdbx_seq_one_letter_code
_entity_poly.pdbx_strand_id
1 'polypeptide(L)' 'MARTLILVRHGQSEWNLKNLFTGWRDPDLTAKGREEAKAAGLALKNHNFN' A
#
# COMPACT_ATOMS: atom_id res chain seq x y z
N MET A 1 -27.41 -9.71 -3.48
CA MET A 1 -26.08 -10.16 -2.99
C MET A 1 -25.20 -8.93 -2.83
N ALA A 2 -24.65 -8.71 -1.63
CA ALA A 2 -23.65 -7.67 -1.41
C ALA A 2 -22.30 -8.12 -2.01
N ARG A 3 -21.48 -7.17 -2.46
CA ARG A 3 -20.11 -7.42 -2.90
C ARG A 3 -19.18 -6.48 -2.15
N THR A 4 -18.01 -6.98 -1.79
CA THR A 4 -17.00 -6.21 -1.08
C THR A 4 -15.88 -5.82 -2.04
N LEU A 5 -15.67 -4.52 -2.22
CA LEU A 5 -14.52 -3.95 -2.94
C LEU A 5 -13.52 -3.43 -1.92
N ILE A 6 -12.27 -3.84 -2.06
CA ILE A 6 -11.16 -3.44 -1.19
C ILE A 6 -10.20 -2.59 -2.01
N LEU A 7 -9.88 -1.40 -1.52
CA LEU A 7 -8.91 -0.50 -2.12
C LEU A 7 -7.71 -0.37 -1.18
N VAL A 8 -6.51 -0.59 -1.71
CA VAL A 8 -5.26 -0.49 -0.95
C VAL A 8 -4.31 0.45 -1.67
N ARG A 9 -3.75 1.40 -0.94
CA ARG A 9 -2.67 2.25 -1.44
C ARG A 9 -1.34 1.51 -1.32
N HIS A 10 -0.43 1.73 -2.28
CA HIS A 10 0.96 1.27 -2.15
C HIS A 10 1.64 1.83 -0.89
N GLY A 11 2.69 1.16 -0.41
CA GLY A 11 3.48 1.62 0.74
C GLY A 11 4.30 2.89 0.44
N GLN A 12 4.98 3.43 1.46
CA GLN A 12 5.82 4.62 1.31
C GLN A 12 6.87 4.47 0.20
N SER A 13 6.88 5.39 -0.77
CA SER A 13 7.94 5.53 -1.78
C SER A 13 9.08 6.45 -1.31
N GLU A 14 10.23 6.39 -1.98
CA GLU A 14 11.34 7.31 -1.73
C GLU A 14 10.94 8.79 -1.84
N TRP A 15 10.00 9.10 -2.73
CA TRP A 15 9.52 10.47 -2.94
C TRP A 15 8.51 10.89 -1.90
N ASN A 16 7.68 9.96 -1.40
CA ASN A 16 6.84 10.23 -0.23
C ASN A 16 7.71 10.54 0.99
N LEU A 17 8.81 9.79 1.20
CA LEU A 17 9.76 10.06 2.28
C LEU A 17 10.40 11.46 2.17
N LYS A 18 10.67 11.93 0.95
CA LYS A 18 11.25 13.24 0.66
C LYS A 18 10.22 14.37 0.55
N ASN A 19 8.93 14.11 0.80
CA ASN A 19 7.82 15.05 0.58
C ASN A 19 7.77 15.65 -0.84
N LEU A 20 8.14 14.85 -1.85
CA LEU A 20 8.10 15.24 -3.26
C LEU A 20 6.80 14.76 -3.91
N PHE A 21 6.25 15.59 -4.79
CA PHE A 21 5.14 15.21 -5.66
C PHE A 21 5.62 14.20 -6.71
N THR A 22 4.99 13.02 -6.79
CA THR A 22 5.41 11.93 -7.68
C THR A 22 4.88 12.06 -9.10
N GLY A 23 3.59 12.37 -9.28
CA GLY A 23 2.96 12.38 -10.59
C GLY A 23 3.12 11.04 -11.31
N TRP A 24 3.73 11.07 -12.51
CA TRP A 24 3.94 9.89 -13.36
C TRP A 24 5.35 9.28 -13.22
N ARG A 25 6.10 9.69 -12.19
CA ARG A 25 7.41 9.12 -11.88
C ARG A 25 7.26 7.76 -11.23
N ASP A 26 8.28 6.92 -11.39
CA ASP A 26 8.31 5.55 -10.87
C ASP A 26 9.38 5.41 -9.76
N PRO A 27 9.16 5.97 -8.55
CA PRO A 27 10.08 5.82 -7.43
C PRO A 27 9.88 4.48 -6.72
N ASP A 28 10.98 3.88 -6.30
CA ASP A 28 10.96 2.67 -5.51
C ASP A 28 10.27 2.84 -4.15
N LEU A 29 9.80 1.72 -3.60
CA LEU A 29 9.36 1.66 -2.21
C LEU A 29 10.56 1.71 -1.26
N THR A 30 10.39 2.42 -0.14
CA THR A 30 11.37 2.36 0.95
C THR A 30 11.32 1.01 1.65
N ALA A 31 12.29 0.72 2.52
CA ALA A 31 12.21 -0.44 3.39
C ALA A 31 10.91 -0.43 4.22
N LYS A 32 10.51 0.74 4.73
CA LYS A 32 9.24 0.94 5.42
C LYS A 32 8.05 0.63 4.51
N GLY A 33 8.04 1.13 3.27
CA GLY A 33 6.97 0.86 2.30
C GLY A 33 6.78 -0.61 1.98
N ARG A 34 7.87 -1.39 1.92
CA ARG A 34 7.81 -2.84 1.76
C ARG A 34 7.21 -3.56 2.96
N GLU A 35 7.56 -3.14 4.18
CA GLU A 35 6.96 -3.69 5.40
C GLU A 35 5.48 -3.33 5.54
N GLU A 36 5.08 -2.11 5.16
CA GLU A 36 3.67 -1.69 5.10
C GLU A 36 2.86 -2.57 4.13
N ALA A 37 3.41 -2.87 2.95
CA ALA A 37 2.77 -3.75 1.98
C ALA A 37 2.58 -5.18 2.51
N LYS A 38 3.59 -5.74 3.20
CA LYS A 38 3.48 -7.06 3.85
C LYS A 38 2.44 -7.05 4.97
N ALA A 39 2.45 -6.02 5.81
CA ALA A 39 1.50 -5.89 6.91
C ALA A 39 0.05 -5.78 6.40
N ALA A 40 -0.18 -4.99 5.34
CA ALA A 40 -1.47 -4.90 4.68
C ALA A 40 -1.92 -6.26 4.12
N GLY A 41 -1.02 -6.98 3.44
CA GLY A 41 -1.32 -8.32 2.93
C GLY A 41 -1.70 -9.31 4.04
N LEU A 42 -1.00 -9.28 5.18
CA LEU A 42 -1.33 -10.11 6.33
C LEU A 42 -2.67 -9.72 6.95
N ALA A 43 -2.96 -8.43 7.09
CA ALA A 43 -4.22 -7.94 7.61
C ALA A 43 -5.40 -8.38 6.74
N LEU A 44 -5.28 -8.28 5.41
CA LEU A 44 -6.29 -8.74 4.46
C LEU A 44 -6.49 -10.26 4.55
N LYS A 45 -5.40 -11.03 4.62
CA LYS A 45 -5.48 -12.49 4.76
C LYS A 45 -6.22 -12.92 6.03
N ASN A 46 -6.03 -12.18 7.11
CA ASN A 46 -6.63 -12.48 8.41
C ASN A 46 -8.07 -11.95 8.56
N HIS A 47 -8.57 -11.19 7.58
CA HIS A 47 -9.90 -10.60 7.64
C HIS A 47 -10.92 -11.46 6.89
N ASN A 48 -12.08 -11.71 7.49
CA ASN A 48 -13.17 -12.42 6.82
C ASN A 48 -14.08 -11.41 6.09
N PHE A 49 -13.90 -11.26 4.78
CA PHE A 49 -14.77 -10.43 3.95
C PHE A 49 -16.02 -11.25 3.58
N ASN A 50 -17.12 -11.01 4.29
CA ASN A 50 -18.42 -11.65 4.07
C ASN A 50 -19.06 -11.19 2.75
#